data_AF-A0A521PK30-F1
#
_entry.id   AF-A0A521PK30-F1
#
_cell.length_a   1.000
_cell.length_b   1.000
_cell.length_c   1.000
_cell.angle_alpha   90.00
_cell.angle_beta   90.00
_cell.angle_gamma   90.00
#
_symmetry.space_group_name_H-M   'P 1'
#
loop_
_entity.id
_entity.type
_entity.pdbx_description
1 polymer ?
#
loop_
_entity_poly.entity_id
_entity_poly.type
_entity_poly.pdbx_seq_one_letter_code
_entity_poly.pdbx_strand_id
1 'polypeptide(L)'
;MRSTWSRRTKPTRWNRPFWAAGLAALTLAACSPTAPPGVDRDQLDAAVSKAVGDPNSCVLIAKAGSGRTLYRYNSATACAREFPACDRPGTRKLSSLLETTAKDRQVRQLSCNTQADASRGVGWAAGPIAGTDLVYAAMMEGERAFPGRMMADRLEGAFRRAKVSKDPL
;
A
#
# COMPACT_ATOMS: atom_id res chain seq x y z
N MET A 1 10.81 49.28 -75.93
CA MET A 1 10.27 50.44 -75.18
C MET A 1 9.27 49.93 -74.13
N ARG A 2 9.15 50.69 -73.04
CA ARG A 2 8.36 50.49 -71.80
C ARG A 2 6.89 50.07 -72.11
N SER A 3 6.07 49.45 -71.26
CA SER A 3 5.91 49.59 -69.81
C SER A 3 4.86 48.57 -69.27
N THR A 4 5.03 48.17 -68.00
CA THR A 4 4.02 48.19 -66.89
C THR A 4 2.70 47.40 -66.99
N TRP A 5 2.09 46.80 -65.95
CA TRP A 5 2.36 46.40 -64.55
C TRP A 5 1.00 45.84 -64.03
N SER A 6 1.01 45.08 -62.92
CA SER A 6 -0.13 44.78 -62.01
C SER A 6 -1.26 43.85 -62.52
N ARG A 7 -1.94 43.02 -61.71
CA ARG A 7 -1.97 42.81 -60.25
C ARG A 7 -2.65 41.46 -59.93
N ARG A 8 -1.93 40.62 -59.18
CA ARG A 8 -2.32 39.77 -58.02
C ARG A 8 -3.82 39.50 -57.76
N THR A 9 -4.22 38.23 -57.58
CA THR A 9 -5.02 37.72 -56.43
C THR A 9 -4.87 36.20 -56.27
N LYS A 10 -5.01 35.73 -55.02
CA LYS A 10 -4.47 34.51 -54.41
C LYS A 10 -5.28 33.24 -54.71
N PRO A 11 -4.68 32.05 -54.48
CA PRO A 11 -5.38 31.08 -53.65
C PRO A 11 -4.57 30.67 -52.41
N THR A 12 -5.22 30.84 -51.27
CA THR A 12 -4.82 30.33 -49.96
C THR A 12 -4.89 28.80 -49.98
N ARG A 13 -3.76 28.10 -49.92
CA ARG A 13 -3.70 26.68 -49.56
C ARG A 13 -2.81 26.52 -48.34
N TRP A 14 -3.45 26.28 -47.21
CA TRP A 14 -2.85 26.11 -45.90
C TRP A 14 -2.46 24.62 -45.75
N ASN A 15 -1.30 24.25 -46.29
CA ASN A 15 -0.69 22.96 -45.98
C ASN A 15 0.22 23.13 -44.77
N ARG A 16 -0.27 22.78 -43.57
CA ARG A 16 0.58 22.58 -42.40
C ARG A 16 0.86 21.08 -42.26
N PRO A 17 2.08 20.59 -42.56
CA PRO A 17 2.50 19.30 -42.09
C PRO A 17 2.83 19.42 -40.59
N PHE A 18 1.86 19.12 -39.73
CA PHE A 18 2.14 18.86 -38.31
C PHE A 18 2.71 17.44 -38.20
N TRP A 19 4.00 17.30 -38.47
CA TRP A 19 4.80 16.18 -37.98
C TRP A 19 5.52 16.60 -36.70
N ALA A 20 5.66 15.66 -35.77
CA ALA A 20 6.28 15.74 -34.45
C ALA A 20 5.40 16.19 -33.28
N ALA A 21 4.42 15.36 -32.92
CA ALA A 21 4.06 15.18 -31.51
C ALA A 21 4.85 13.96 -31.01
N GLY A 22 5.98 14.23 -30.34
CA GLY A 22 6.79 13.21 -29.70
C GLY A 22 5.99 12.49 -28.60
N LEU A 23 6.06 11.16 -28.62
CA LEU A 23 5.57 10.28 -27.57
C LEU A 23 6.25 10.63 -26.23
N ALA A 24 5.55 11.36 -25.38
CA ALA A 24 5.85 11.47 -23.95
C ALA A 24 4.75 10.72 -23.18
N ALA A 25 4.75 9.40 -23.28
CA ALA A 25 3.88 8.55 -22.47
C ALA A 25 4.70 7.34 -21.99
N LEU A 26 4.54 7.01 -20.71
CA LEU A 26 4.93 5.76 -20.01
C LEU A 26 6.24 5.79 -19.20
N THR A 27 6.26 6.47 -18.05
CA THR A 27 7.17 6.12 -16.92
C THR A 27 6.60 6.41 -15.52
N LEU A 28 5.34 6.05 -15.22
CA LEU A 28 4.83 6.06 -13.82
C LEU A 28 4.66 4.67 -13.18
N ALA A 29 5.06 3.60 -13.87
CA ALA A 29 4.90 2.23 -13.38
C ALA A 29 6.16 1.72 -12.64
N ALA A 30 6.66 2.44 -11.63
CA ALA A 30 7.74 1.91 -10.79
C ALA A 30 7.78 2.61 -9.43
N CYS A 31 6.99 2.14 -8.45
CA CYS A 31 7.31 2.18 -7.00
C CYS A 31 6.21 1.56 -6.11
N SER A 32 5.47 0.56 -6.60
CA SER A 32 4.62 -0.23 -5.70
C SER A 32 5.49 -1.31 -5.04
N PRO A 33 5.43 -1.48 -3.70
CA PRO A 33 6.10 -2.59 -3.02
C PRO A 33 5.70 -3.90 -3.69
N THR A 34 6.66 -4.80 -3.91
CA THR A 34 6.45 -6.08 -4.60
C THR A 34 5.77 -7.13 -3.68
N ALA A 35 5.96 -8.42 -3.90
CA ALA A 35 5.68 -9.47 -2.92
C ALA A 35 6.98 -9.95 -2.27
N PRO A 36 6.94 -10.61 -1.10
CA PRO A 36 8.11 -11.29 -0.56
C PRO A 36 8.71 -12.31 -1.57
N PRO A 37 10.03 -12.57 -1.56
CA PRO A 37 10.64 -13.51 -2.50
C PRO A 37 9.98 -14.89 -2.46
N GLY A 38 9.59 -15.41 -3.62
CA GLY A 38 8.93 -16.72 -3.76
C GLY A 38 7.44 -16.73 -3.40
N VAL A 39 6.84 -15.58 -3.11
CA VAL A 39 5.39 -15.43 -2.85
C VAL A 39 4.71 -14.85 -4.09
N ASP A 40 3.59 -15.46 -4.47
CA ASP A 40 2.71 -14.90 -5.51
C ASP A 40 1.93 -13.71 -4.95
N ARG A 41 2.07 -12.54 -5.61
CA ARG A 41 1.48 -11.29 -5.12
C ARG A 41 -0.04 -11.36 -5.13
N ASP A 42 -0.64 -11.86 -6.19
CA ASP A 42 -2.09 -11.83 -6.39
C ASP A 42 -2.79 -12.81 -5.43
N GLN A 43 -2.17 -13.96 -5.18
CA GLN A 43 -2.60 -14.90 -4.15
C GLN A 43 -2.51 -14.28 -2.76
N LEU A 44 -1.45 -13.52 -2.46
CA LEU A 44 -1.31 -12.81 -1.19
C LEU A 44 -2.37 -11.70 -1.06
N ASP A 45 -2.56 -10.88 -2.09
CA ASP A 45 -3.57 -9.83 -2.13
C ASP A 45 -4.98 -10.42 -1.93
N ALA A 46 -5.31 -11.53 -2.60
CA ALA A 46 -6.58 -12.23 -2.42
C ALA A 46 -6.75 -12.82 -1.01
N ALA A 47 -5.70 -13.42 -0.45
CA ALA A 47 -5.73 -14.01 0.88
C ALA A 47 -5.89 -12.95 1.99
N VAL A 48 -5.21 -11.80 1.87
CA VAL A 48 -5.33 -10.67 2.78
C VAL A 48 -6.68 -9.99 2.62
N SER A 49 -7.15 -9.78 1.39
CA SER A 49 -8.48 -9.24 1.10
C SER A 49 -9.59 -10.08 1.74
N LYS A 50 -9.50 -11.41 1.63
CA LYS A 50 -10.45 -12.31 2.30
C LYS A 50 -10.39 -12.25 3.83
N ALA A 51 -9.22 -11.97 4.39
CA ALA A 51 -9.00 -11.99 5.83
C ALA A 51 -9.41 -10.68 6.52
N VAL A 52 -9.05 -9.54 5.92
CA VAL A 52 -9.17 -8.20 6.53
C VAL A 52 -9.59 -7.12 5.53
N GLY A 53 -10.11 -7.50 4.37
CA GLY A 53 -10.43 -6.57 3.29
C GLY A 53 -11.50 -5.55 3.68
N ASP A 54 -11.04 -4.32 3.91
CA ASP A 54 -11.86 -3.14 4.13
C ASP A 54 -11.13 -1.91 3.56
N PRO A 55 -11.83 -0.89 3.02
CA PRO A 55 -11.19 0.33 2.52
C PRO A 55 -10.30 1.03 3.55
N ASN A 56 -10.59 0.86 4.84
CA ASN A 56 -9.84 1.40 5.98
C ASN A 56 -8.92 0.36 6.63
N SER A 57 -8.55 -0.71 5.93
CA SER A 57 -7.53 -1.66 6.38
C SER A 57 -6.22 -1.44 5.63
N CYS A 58 -5.09 -1.73 6.25
CA CYS A 58 -3.81 -1.82 5.55
C CYS A 58 -2.94 -2.91 6.18
N VAL A 59 -2.16 -3.60 5.35
CA VAL A 59 -1.16 -4.59 5.77
C VAL A 59 0.16 -4.27 5.08
N LEU A 60 1.25 -4.26 5.85
CA LEU A 60 2.62 -4.15 5.36
C LEU A 60 3.42 -5.38 5.78
N ILE A 61 4.33 -5.83 4.92
CA ILE A 61 5.31 -6.87 5.24
C ILE A 61 6.71 -6.33 4.92
N ALA A 62 7.68 -6.61 5.77
CA ALA A 62 9.08 -6.25 5.58
C ALA A 62 10.00 -7.41 6.00
N LYS A 63 11.26 -7.38 5.53
CA LYS A 63 12.32 -8.24 6.09
C LYS A 63 12.82 -7.59 7.39
N ALA A 64 12.89 -8.37 8.47
CA ALA A 64 13.41 -7.88 9.75
C ALA A 64 14.83 -7.30 9.60
N GLY A 65 15.12 -6.23 10.32
CA GLY A 65 16.39 -5.51 10.26
C GLY A 65 16.69 -4.74 8.95
N SER A 66 15.90 -4.92 7.87
CA SER A 66 16.20 -4.31 6.57
C SER A 66 15.66 -2.89 6.37
N GLY A 67 14.65 -2.49 7.14
CA GLY A 67 13.90 -1.24 6.95
C GLY A 67 13.08 -1.16 5.66
N ARG A 68 13.14 -2.18 4.78
CA ARG A 68 12.48 -2.18 3.48
C ARG A 68 11.14 -2.91 3.53
N THR A 69 10.08 -2.18 3.19
CA THR A 69 8.76 -2.78 2.94
C THR A 69 8.81 -3.61 1.66
N LEU A 70 8.47 -4.88 1.77
CA LEU A 70 8.41 -5.82 0.66
C LEU A 70 7.04 -5.85 0.03
N TYR A 71 5.98 -5.71 0.82
CA TYR A 71 4.59 -5.81 0.38
C TYR A 71 3.69 -4.80 1.08
N ARG A 72 2.66 -4.35 0.36
CA ARG A 72 1.60 -3.50 0.84
C ARG A 72 0.26 -3.96 0.26
N TYR A 73 -0.69 -4.20 1.15
CA TYR A 73 -2.11 -4.29 0.86
C TYR A 73 -2.75 -2.91 1.01
N ASN A 74 -3.65 -2.56 0.09
CA ASN A 74 -4.32 -1.25 -0.02
C ASN A 74 -3.38 -0.10 -0.48
N SER A 75 -3.94 1.10 -0.64
CA SER A 75 -3.26 2.28 -1.16
C SER A 75 -2.25 2.86 -0.18
N ALA A 76 -1.24 3.57 -0.71
CA ALA A 76 -0.27 4.29 0.11
C ALA A 76 -0.97 5.28 1.07
N THR A 77 -2.03 5.94 0.61
CA THR A 77 -2.82 6.88 1.41
C THR A 77 -3.54 6.19 2.57
N ALA A 78 -4.16 5.02 2.35
CA ALA A 78 -4.80 4.25 3.41
C ALA A 78 -3.79 3.85 4.50
N CYS A 79 -2.60 3.41 4.08
CA CYS A 79 -1.52 2.98 4.97
C CYS A 79 -0.77 4.12 5.68
N ALA A 80 -0.87 5.35 5.18
CA ALA A 80 -0.20 6.53 5.73
C ALA A 80 -1.00 7.21 6.84
N ARG A 81 -2.26 6.77 7.07
CA ARG A 81 -3.12 7.31 8.13
C ARG A 81 -2.50 7.12 9.51
N GLU A 82 -2.76 8.08 10.37
CA GLU A 82 -2.38 8.04 11.78
C GLU A 82 -3.62 7.81 12.64
N PHE A 83 -3.47 6.94 13.62
CA PHE A 83 -4.51 6.64 14.61
C PHE A 83 -3.89 6.54 16.01
N PRO A 84 -4.70 6.55 17.08
CA PRO A 84 -4.19 6.34 18.43
C PRO A 84 -3.32 5.09 18.55
N ALA A 85 -2.21 5.21 19.29
CA ALA A 85 -1.25 4.11 19.46
C ALA A 85 -1.80 2.95 20.32
N CYS A 86 -2.81 3.23 21.14
CA CYS A 86 -3.50 2.32 22.07
C CYS A 86 -2.66 1.76 23.24
N ASP A 87 -1.34 1.76 23.14
CA ASP A 87 -0.41 1.35 24.22
C ASP A 87 0.19 2.55 24.98
N ARG A 88 0.04 3.76 24.45
CA ARG A 88 0.57 5.00 25.01
C ARG A 88 -0.20 6.21 24.47
N PRO A 89 -0.12 7.37 25.14
CA PRO A 89 -0.68 8.61 24.60
C PRO A 89 -0.10 8.96 23.21
N GLY A 90 -0.93 9.55 22.36
CA GLY A 90 -0.56 10.00 21.02
C GLY A 90 -0.93 9.05 19.88
N THR A 91 -0.50 9.40 18.67
CA THR A 91 -0.79 8.66 17.44
C THR A 91 0.38 7.80 16.99
N ARG A 92 0.09 6.90 16.05
CA ARG A 92 1.02 5.95 15.44
C ARG A 92 0.69 5.81 13.96
N LYS A 93 1.74 5.74 13.13
CA LYS A 93 1.67 5.26 11.73
C LYS A 93 1.90 3.76 11.68
N LEU A 94 1.32 3.11 10.68
CA LEU A 94 1.57 1.69 10.41
C LEU A 94 3.04 1.41 10.06
N SER A 95 3.70 2.31 9.33
CA SER A 95 5.12 2.18 8.98
C SER A 95 6.02 2.22 10.22
N SER A 96 5.71 3.08 11.20
CA SER A 96 6.43 3.12 12.48
C SER A 96 6.25 1.82 13.27
N LEU A 97 5.02 1.27 13.29
CA LEU A 97 4.76 -0.02 13.93
C LEU A 97 5.55 -1.15 13.28
N LEU A 98 5.59 -1.18 11.93
CA LEU A 98 6.38 -2.15 11.17
C LEU A 98 7.88 -2.01 11.48
N GLU A 99 8.40 -0.78 11.53
CA GLU A 99 9.81 -0.52 11.80
C GLU A 99 10.22 -0.97 13.21
N THR A 100 9.41 -0.66 14.23
CA THR A 100 9.64 -1.13 15.59
C THR A 100 9.63 -2.66 15.64
N THR A 101 8.63 -3.28 15.00
CA THR A 101 8.51 -4.75 14.94
C THR A 101 9.66 -5.39 14.16
N ALA A 102 10.17 -4.73 13.12
CA ALA A 102 11.33 -5.21 12.36
C ALA A 102 12.62 -5.21 13.20
N LYS A 103 12.69 -4.39 14.25
CA LYS A 103 13.82 -4.30 15.18
C LYS A 103 13.71 -5.31 16.32
N ASP A 104 12.55 -5.39 16.97
CA ASP A 104 12.38 -6.16 18.21
C ASP A 104 11.62 -7.48 18.07
N ARG A 105 10.97 -7.69 16.91
CA ARG A 105 10.12 -8.85 16.60
C ARG A 105 9.02 -9.13 17.63
N GLN A 106 8.62 -8.11 18.41
CA GLN A 106 7.59 -8.26 19.44
C GLN A 106 6.19 -8.29 18.83
N VAL A 107 5.35 -9.19 19.35
CA VAL A 107 3.95 -9.28 18.97
C VAL A 107 3.18 -8.12 19.60
N ARG A 108 2.37 -7.45 18.79
CA ARG A 108 1.50 -6.34 19.22
C ARG A 108 0.10 -6.56 18.69
N GLN A 109 -0.86 -6.65 19.58
CA GLN A 109 -2.27 -6.90 19.26
C GLN A 109 -3.10 -5.93 20.08
N LEU A 110 -3.20 -4.69 19.61
CA LEU A 110 -3.74 -3.56 20.37
C LEU A 110 -5.05 -3.09 19.75
N SER A 111 -5.94 -2.52 20.56
CA SER A 111 -7.15 -1.87 20.07
C SER A 111 -7.63 -0.79 21.03
N CYS A 112 -8.22 0.27 20.48
CA CYS A 112 -8.81 1.35 21.26
C CYS A 112 -9.75 2.19 20.38
N ASN A 113 -10.53 3.06 21.02
CA ASN A 113 -11.46 3.94 20.32
C ASN A 113 -10.70 5.05 19.57
N THR A 114 -11.15 5.37 18.36
CA THR A 114 -10.65 6.53 17.59
C THR A 114 -11.51 7.77 17.79
N GLN A 115 -12.74 7.60 18.28
CA GLN A 115 -13.65 8.67 18.65
C GLN A 115 -14.03 8.60 20.13
N ALA A 116 -14.31 9.77 20.72
CA ALA A 116 -14.63 9.89 22.15
C ALA A 116 -15.96 9.18 22.53
N ASP A 117 -16.89 9.11 21.58
CA ASP A 117 -18.20 8.45 21.74
C ASP A 117 -18.14 6.92 21.55
N ALA A 118 -16.94 6.36 21.32
CA ALA A 118 -16.70 4.95 21.04
C ALA A 118 -17.41 4.39 19.79
N SER A 119 -17.92 5.24 18.90
CA SER A 119 -18.58 4.79 17.66
C SER A 119 -17.61 4.13 16.67
N ARG A 120 -16.32 4.44 16.77
CA ARG A 120 -15.25 3.91 15.92
C ARG A 120 -14.04 3.51 16.74
N GLY A 121 -13.35 2.47 16.27
CA GLY A 121 -12.13 1.98 16.86
C GLY A 121 -11.07 1.64 15.82
N VAL A 122 -9.84 1.51 16.30
CA VAL A 122 -8.70 1.01 15.52
C VAL A 122 -8.17 -0.27 16.16
N GLY A 123 -7.92 -1.27 15.33
CA GLY A 123 -7.13 -2.44 15.68
C GLY A 123 -5.74 -2.35 15.06
N TRP A 124 -4.73 -2.76 15.82
CA TRP A 124 -3.34 -2.90 15.39
C TRP A 124 -2.88 -4.35 15.60
N ALA A 125 -2.24 -4.93 14.60
CA ALA A 125 -1.62 -6.25 14.68
C ALA A 125 -0.21 -6.19 14.08
N ALA A 126 0.81 -6.63 14.80
CA ALA A 126 2.16 -6.73 14.26
C ALA A 126 2.90 -7.89 14.92
N GLY A 127 3.85 -8.46 14.18
CA GLY A 127 4.70 -9.53 14.68
C GLY A 127 5.52 -10.20 13.58
N PRO A 128 6.31 -11.23 13.95
CA PRO A 128 7.00 -12.07 12.99
C PRO A 128 6.02 -12.95 12.20
N ILE A 129 6.36 -13.27 10.95
CA ILE A 129 5.65 -14.29 10.17
C ILE A 129 6.36 -15.64 10.40
N ALA A 130 5.59 -16.66 10.79
CA ALA A 130 6.10 -17.97 11.20
C ALA A 130 7.08 -18.59 10.20
N GLY A 131 8.18 -19.14 10.73
CA GLY A 131 9.31 -19.75 10.00
C GLY A 131 9.98 -18.88 8.95
N THR A 132 9.88 -17.55 9.08
CA THR A 132 10.57 -16.61 8.21
C THR A 132 11.32 -15.52 8.99
N ASP A 133 12.17 -14.81 8.27
CA ASP A 133 12.77 -13.56 8.72
C ASP A 133 11.86 -12.34 8.46
N LEU A 134 10.64 -12.55 7.97
CA LEU A 134 9.67 -11.50 7.68
C LEU A 134 8.91 -11.08 8.94
N VAL A 135 8.50 -9.82 8.95
CA VAL A 135 7.60 -9.24 9.93
C VAL A 135 6.45 -8.57 9.19
N TYR A 136 5.31 -8.44 9.86
CA TYR A 136 4.17 -7.70 9.36
C TYR A 136 3.71 -6.65 10.35
N ALA A 137 2.99 -5.65 9.83
CA ALA A 137 2.14 -4.77 10.61
C ALA A 137 0.84 -4.56 9.83
N ALA A 138 -0.27 -4.56 10.54
CA ALA A 138 -1.60 -4.31 10.01
C ALA A 138 -2.38 -3.35 10.90
N MET A 139 -3.29 -2.63 10.27
CA MET A 139 -4.26 -1.77 10.93
C MET A 139 -5.63 -1.93 10.27
N MET A 140 -6.68 -1.75 11.06
CA MET A 140 -8.05 -1.59 10.56
C MET A 140 -8.75 -0.55 11.43
N GLU A 141 -9.41 0.43 10.82
CA GLU A 141 -10.15 1.47 11.54
C GLU A 141 -11.58 1.62 11.04
N GLY A 142 -12.53 1.78 11.94
CA GLY A 142 -13.94 1.96 11.62
C GLY A 142 -14.87 1.43 12.70
N GLU A 143 -16.17 1.45 12.42
CA GLU A 143 -17.22 1.01 13.35
C GLU A 143 -17.15 -0.50 13.64
N ARG A 144 -16.73 -1.28 12.66
CA ARG A 144 -16.58 -2.75 12.74
C ARG A 144 -15.12 -3.18 12.62
N ALA A 145 -14.20 -2.31 13.02
CA ALA A 145 -12.78 -2.64 13.00
C ALA A 145 -12.51 -3.90 13.83
N PHE A 146 -11.73 -4.82 13.25
CA PHE A 146 -11.34 -6.01 13.99
C PHE A 146 -10.39 -5.64 15.11
N PRO A 147 -10.59 -6.20 16.33
CA PRO A 147 -9.59 -6.11 17.38
C PRO A 147 -8.25 -6.68 16.89
N GLY A 148 -7.15 -6.13 17.39
CA GLY A 148 -5.79 -6.47 16.97
C GLY A 148 -5.49 -7.97 17.05
N ARG A 149 -6.00 -8.65 18.09
CA ARG A 149 -5.90 -10.10 18.23
C ARG A 149 -6.60 -10.84 17.09
N MET A 150 -7.86 -10.50 16.82
CA MET A 150 -8.65 -11.11 15.74
C MET A 150 -8.03 -10.84 14.36
N MET A 151 -7.47 -9.65 14.15
CA MET A 151 -6.75 -9.33 12.93
C MET A 151 -5.47 -10.17 12.76
N ALA A 152 -4.71 -10.37 13.84
CA ALA A 152 -3.53 -11.24 13.83
C ALA A 152 -3.89 -12.68 13.46
N ASP A 153 -4.92 -13.26 14.10
CA ASP A 153 -5.35 -14.63 13.85
C ASP A 153 -5.79 -14.84 12.38
N ARG A 154 -6.53 -13.86 11.83
CA ARG A 154 -6.97 -13.91 10.42
C ARG A 154 -5.81 -13.77 9.43
N LEU A 155 -4.85 -12.90 9.74
CA LEU A 155 -3.67 -12.69 8.90
C LEU A 155 -2.71 -13.88 8.94
N GLU A 156 -2.56 -14.54 10.08
CA GLU A 156 -1.79 -15.79 10.16
C GLU A 156 -2.37 -16.84 9.19
N GLY A 157 -3.69 -17.01 9.20
CA GLY A 157 -4.37 -17.88 8.24
C GLY A 157 -4.18 -17.43 6.78
N ALA A 158 -4.11 -16.12 6.50
CA ALA A 158 -3.84 -15.60 5.16
C ALA A 158 -2.40 -15.89 4.71
N PHE A 159 -1.42 -15.68 5.60
CA PHE A 159 -0.01 -15.93 5.32
C PHE A 159 0.27 -17.41 5.04
N ARG A 160 -0.37 -18.33 5.76
CA ARG A 160 -0.32 -19.77 5.43
C ARG A 160 -0.89 -20.07 4.05
N ARG A 161 -2.10 -19.58 3.74
CA ARG A 161 -2.77 -19.82 2.45
C ARG A 161 -1.97 -19.27 1.26
N ALA A 162 -1.32 -18.13 1.45
CA ALA A 162 -0.49 -17.48 0.43
C ALA A 162 0.99 -17.93 0.48
N LYS A 163 1.33 -18.95 1.26
CA LYS A 163 2.69 -19.52 1.37
C LYS A 163 3.76 -18.49 1.76
N VAL A 164 3.37 -17.47 2.53
CA VAL A 164 4.31 -16.47 3.09
C VAL A 164 4.98 -17.03 4.33
N SER A 165 4.22 -17.68 5.21
CA SER A 165 4.79 -18.41 6.32
C SER A 165 5.43 -19.70 5.82
N LYS A 166 6.48 -20.13 6.52
CA LYS A 166 7.03 -21.47 6.39
C LYS A 166 6.71 -22.14 7.71
N ASP A 167 5.76 -23.04 7.74
CA ASP A 167 5.44 -23.73 8.99
C ASP A 167 6.73 -24.38 9.54
N PRO A 168 7.04 -24.26 10.84
CA PRO A 168 7.73 -25.38 11.47
C PRO A 168 6.73 -26.53 11.46
N LEU A 169 7.14 -27.67 10.89
CA LEU A 169 6.49 -28.95 11.11
C LEU A 169 6.17 -29.18 12.59
#